data_AF-A0A7C5WG86-F1
#
_entry.id   AF-A0A7C5WG86-F1
#
_cell.length_a   1.000
_cell.length_b   1.000
_cell.length_c   1.000
_cell.angle_alpha   90.00
_cell.angle_beta   90.00
_cell.angle_gamma   90.00
#
_symmetry.space_group_name_H-M   'P 1'
#
loop_
_entity.id
_entity.type
_entity.pdbx_description
1 polymer ?
#
loop_
_entity_poly.entity_id
_entity_poly.type
_entity_poly.pdbx_seq_one_letter_code
_entity_poly.pdbx_strand_id
1 'polypeptide(L)'
;MRFEGSFSDGRSAAAAPVDVELAADGLRIHFRDGRPPLTWHYARLRAADGLKPGHEAPLRQEGDPARLFVSEAGFVSLLLARAPHLKPRRWPIALAIVAVLAVAVALPVWLLGRADVSPARMIADRLPERMLNSIGDSLITGMTKGRLCADPRGEAALRALVKRLADDDAAIKR
;
A
#
# COMPACT_ATOMS: atom_id res chain seq x y z
N MET A 1 26.40 33.08 5.33
CA MET A 1 25.53 32.91 6.51
C MET A 1 26.15 31.82 7.37
N ARG A 2 26.34 32.08 8.66
CA ARG A 2 27.01 31.18 9.59
C ARG A 2 26.00 30.65 10.60
N PHE A 3 26.19 29.40 10.99
CA PHE A 3 25.34 28.66 11.91
C PHE A 3 26.20 28.08 13.01
N GLU A 4 25.73 28.12 14.25
CA GLU A 4 26.46 27.53 15.36
C GLU A 4 26.29 26.02 15.38
N GLY A 5 27.37 25.30 15.70
CA GLY A 5 27.34 23.85 15.80
C GLY A 5 28.45 23.28 16.67
N SER A 6 28.45 21.96 16.78
CA SER A 6 29.49 21.21 17.47
C SER A 6 30.11 20.17 16.54
N PHE A 7 31.43 20.06 16.57
CA PHE A 7 32.22 19.14 15.78
C PHE A 7 32.87 18.10 16.69
N SER A 8 32.60 16.83 16.42
CA SER A 8 33.28 15.70 17.05
C SER A 8 34.18 15.03 16.02
N ASP A 9 35.44 14.78 16.38
CA ASP A 9 36.43 14.13 15.52
C ASP A 9 36.29 12.59 15.46
N GLY A 10 35.36 12.03 16.24
CA GLY A 10 35.13 10.59 16.38
C GLY A 10 36.29 9.82 17.05
N ARG A 11 37.33 10.52 17.51
CA ARG A 11 38.49 9.95 18.22
C ARG A 11 38.53 10.36 19.69
N SER A 12 38.00 11.54 19.97
CA SER A 12 37.90 12.15 21.30
C SER A 12 36.42 12.27 21.68
N ALA A 13 36.11 12.07 22.96
CA ALA A 13 34.75 12.26 23.48
C ALA A 13 34.33 13.74 23.54
N ALA A 14 35.26 14.68 23.40
CA ALA A 14 35.00 16.11 23.42
C ALA A 14 34.51 16.60 22.06
N ALA A 15 33.36 17.28 22.03
CA ALA A 15 32.91 18.04 20.88
C ALA A 15 33.44 19.48 20.97
N ALA A 16 34.03 19.96 19.89
CA ALA A 16 34.54 21.33 19.76
C ALA A 16 33.44 22.25 19.22
N PRO A 17 33.25 23.45 19.79
CA PRO A 17 32.31 24.43 19.23
C PRO A 17 32.84 24.99 17.91
N VAL A 18 31.98 25.05 16.90
CA VAL A 18 32.34 25.47 15.54
C VAL A 18 31.26 26.37 14.94
N ASP A 19 31.68 27.23 14.01
CA ASP A 19 30.79 28.01 13.16
C ASP A 19 30.78 27.41 11.75
N VAL A 20 29.60 27.07 11.27
CA VAL A 20 29.39 26.39 10.00
C VAL A 20 28.85 27.37 8.98
N GLU A 21 29.52 27.47 7.83
CA GLU A 21 29.12 28.31 6.73
C GLU A 21 28.75 27.45 5.51
N LEU A 22 27.56 27.66 4.94
CA LEU A 22 27.21 27.06 3.66
C LEU A 22 27.87 27.83 2.51
N ALA A 23 28.98 27.31 2.01
CA ALA A 23 29.65 27.81 0.82
C ALA A 23 29.06 27.18 -0.47
N ALA A 24 29.55 27.61 -1.62
CA ALA A 24 29.11 27.12 -2.92
C ALA A 24 29.56 25.66 -3.18
N ASP A 25 30.75 25.31 -2.73
CA ASP A 25 31.43 24.03 -2.93
C ASP A 25 31.24 23.01 -1.79
N GLY A 26 30.73 23.47 -0.64
CA GLY A 26 30.54 22.62 0.53
C GLY A 26 30.17 23.38 1.79
N LEU A 27 30.24 22.67 2.92
CA LEU A 27 30.18 23.24 4.26
C LEU A 27 31.59 23.62 4.70
N ARG A 28 31.79 24.88 5.08
CA ARG A 28 33.01 25.33 5.74
C ARG A 28 32.81 25.33 7.24
N ILE A 29 33.70 24.68 7.96
CA ILE A 29 33.68 24.53 9.40
C ILE A 29 34.82 25.37 9.95
N HIS A 30 34.47 26.45 10.65
CA HIS A 30 35.39 27.32 11.33
C HIS A 30 35.47 26.92 12.79
N PHE A 31 36.66 26.52 13.24
CA PHE A 31 36.86 26.17 14.64
C PHE A 31 37.10 27.42 15.48
N ARG A 32 36.42 27.52 16.62
CA ARG A 32 36.59 28.66 17.55
C ARG A 32 37.91 28.62 18.31
N ASP A 33 38.62 27.50 18.27
CA ASP A 33 39.92 27.29 18.90
C ASP A 33 41.12 27.71 18.02
N GLY A 34 40.87 28.33 16.86
CA GLY A 34 41.90 28.84 15.97
C GLY A 34 42.50 27.82 15.01
N ARG A 35 42.00 26.57 14.97
CA ARG A 35 42.37 25.60 13.93
C ARG A 35 42.00 26.11 12.53
N PRO A 36 42.74 25.69 11.49
CA PRO A 36 42.41 26.06 10.12
C PRO A 36 41.00 25.56 9.75
N PRO A 37 40.25 26.31 8.93
CA PRO A 37 38.90 25.93 8.54
C PRO A 37 38.92 24.66 7.70
N LEU A 38 37.98 23.76 8.00
CA LEU A 38 37.80 22.50 7.28
C LEU A 38 36.66 22.63 6.28
N THR A 39 36.81 22.07 5.08
CA THR A 39 35.74 22.10 4.06
C THR A 39 35.22 20.69 3.78
N TRP A 40 33.91 20.49 3.97
CA TRP A 40 33.20 19.26 3.64
C TRP A 40 32.36 19.43 2.38
N HIS A 41 32.74 18.71 1.31
CA HIS A 41 32.02 18.77 0.05
C HIS A 41 30.63 18.12 0.12
N TYR A 42 29.62 18.77 -0.45
CA TYR A 42 28.23 18.28 -0.46
C TYR A 42 28.12 16.85 -1.04
N ALA A 43 28.90 16.51 -2.06
CA ALA A 43 28.88 15.19 -2.70
C ALA A 43 29.22 14.04 -1.73
N ARG A 44 30.11 14.30 -0.76
CA ARG A 44 30.57 13.33 0.25
C ARG A 44 29.83 13.44 1.57
N LEU A 45 28.89 14.38 1.69
CA LEU A 45 28.07 14.52 2.87
C LEU A 45 27.04 13.39 2.94
N ARG A 46 26.87 12.88 4.16
CA ARG A 46 25.88 11.88 4.54
C ARG A 46 25.19 12.34 5.83
N ALA A 47 23.89 12.13 5.92
CA ALA A 47 23.14 12.30 7.16
C ALA A 47 23.05 10.94 7.86
N ALA A 48 23.23 10.92 9.19
CA ALA A 48 23.15 9.66 9.96
C ALA A 48 21.73 9.09 9.95
N ASP A 49 20.73 9.95 10.15
CA ASP A 49 19.31 9.67 10.00
C ASP A 49 18.73 10.78 9.14
N GLY A 50 17.84 10.43 8.20
CA GLY A 50 17.35 11.37 7.19
C GLY A 50 16.89 12.70 7.80
N LEU A 51 17.48 13.80 7.31
CA LEU A 51 17.37 15.12 7.90
C LEU A 51 15.91 15.59 7.98
N LYS A 52 15.48 16.03 9.17
CA LYS A 52 14.20 16.68 9.40
C LYS A 52 14.42 18.16 9.75
N PRO A 53 13.70 19.09 9.10
CA PRO A 53 13.73 20.50 9.50
C PRO A 53 13.40 20.67 10.98
N GLY A 54 14.08 21.60 11.66
CA GLY A 54 13.84 21.92 13.07
C GLY A 54 14.40 20.92 14.09
N HIS A 55 15.14 19.90 13.65
CA HIS A 55 15.85 18.97 14.54
C HIS A 55 17.37 19.10 14.32
N GLU A 56 18.15 18.70 15.33
CA GLU A 56 19.60 18.63 15.21
C GLU A 56 19.99 17.72 14.03
N ALA A 57 20.92 18.21 13.22
CA ALA A 57 21.33 17.56 11.98
C ALA A 57 22.70 16.88 12.17
N PRO A 58 22.75 15.58 12.54
CA PRO A 58 24.01 14.85 12.60
C PRO A 58 24.50 14.56 11.18
N LEU A 59 25.48 15.34 10.75
CA LEU A 59 26.16 15.22 9.46
C LEU A 59 27.48 14.47 9.61
N ARG A 60 27.82 13.70 8.58
CA ARG A 60 29.10 12.98 8.47
C ARG A 60 29.65 13.15 7.06
N GLN A 61 30.96 13.08 6.93
CA GLN A 61 31.62 12.97 5.64
C GLN A 61 31.98 11.50 5.37
N GLU A 62 31.77 11.07 4.14
CA GLU A 62 32.14 9.74 3.69
C GLU A 62 33.65 9.49 3.87
N GLY A 63 34.01 8.44 4.60
CA GLY A 63 35.40 8.09 4.92
C GLY A 63 36.00 8.79 6.14
N ASP A 64 35.25 9.66 6.82
CA ASP A 64 35.71 10.37 8.02
C ASP A 64 34.88 9.93 9.25
N PRO A 65 35.51 9.55 10.39
CA PRO A 65 34.79 9.29 11.64
C PRO A 65 34.14 10.55 12.26
N ALA A 66 34.52 11.74 11.79
CA ALA A 66 34.02 13.00 12.31
C ALA A 66 32.51 13.21 12.09
N ARG A 67 31.89 13.94 13.02
CA ARG A 67 30.46 14.26 13.05
C ARG A 67 30.28 15.75 13.31
N LEU A 68 29.40 16.36 12.55
CA LEU A 68 28.98 17.75 12.74
C LEU A 68 27.53 17.77 13.18
N PHE A 69 27.25 18.50 14.25
CA PHE A 69 25.91 18.70 14.77
C PHE A 69 25.57 20.19 14.68
N VAL A 70 24.46 20.50 14.01
CA VAL A 70 23.96 21.87 13.87
C VAL A 70 22.51 21.88 14.32
N SER A 71 22.21 22.71 15.33
CA SER A 71 20.91 22.73 16.02
C SER A 71 19.95 23.80 15.47
N GLU A 72 20.42 24.66 14.56
CA GLU A 72 19.62 25.75 14.02
C GLU A 72 18.55 25.28 13.02
N ALA A 73 17.29 25.64 13.26
CA ALA A 73 16.15 25.20 12.46
C ALA A 73 16.24 25.61 10.97
N GLY A 74 16.86 26.75 10.67
CA GLY A 74 17.05 27.26 9.30
C GLY A 74 18.19 26.59 8.53
N PHE A 75 19.12 25.92 9.22
CA PHE A 75 20.27 25.29 8.58
C PHE A 75 19.84 24.12 7.68
N VAL A 76 18.97 23.25 8.19
CA VAL A 76 18.54 22.03 7.48
C VAL A 76 17.80 22.35 6.19
N SER A 77 16.91 23.34 6.20
CA SER A 77 16.16 23.73 5.01
C SER A 77 17.09 24.25 3.90
N LEU A 78 18.06 25.09 4.26
CA LEU A 78 19.06 25.63 3.32
C LEU A 78 20.03 24.55 2.83
N LEU A 79 20.42 23.62 3.70
CA LEU A 79 21.27 22.48 3.34
C LEU A 79 20.55 21.57 2.35
N LEU A 80 19.29 21.23 2.58
CA LEU A 80 18.50 20.39 1.68
C LEU A 80 18.20 21.06 0.32
N ALA A 81 18.25 22.39 0.24
CA ALA A 81 18.15 23.12 -1.02
C ALA A 81 19.44 22.99 -1.86
N ARG A 82 20.62 22.94 -1.23
CA ARG A 82 21.91 22.76 -1.92
C ARG A 82 22.29 21.30 -2.16
N ALA A 83 21.91 20.41 -1.24
CA ALA A 83 22.27 19.00 -1.22
C ALA A 83 21.00 18.12 -1.14
N PRO A 84 20.23 18.02 -2.25
CA PRO A 84 18.95 17.32 -2.25
C PRO A 84 19.08 15.80 -2.01
N HIS A 85 20.26 15.22 -2.23
CA HIS A 85 20.55 13.81 -1.96
C HIS A 85 20.52 13.45 -0.47
N LEU A 86 20.57 14.45 0.43
CA LEU A 86 20.46 14.25 1.87
C LEU A 86 19.00 14.14 2.35
N LYS A 87 18.01 14.33 1.47
CA LYS A 87 16.60 14.19 1.84
C LYS A 87 16.31 12.75 2.27
N PRO A 88 15.55 12.53 3.36
CA PRO A 88 15.05 11.20 3.67
C PRO A 88 14.30 10.65 2.46
N ARG A 89 14.73 9.48 1.98
CA ARG A 89 14.01 8.73 0.95
C ARG A 89 12.69 8.28 1.55
N ARG A 90 11.66 9.11 1.40
CA ARG A 90 10.29 8.76 1.78
C ARG A 90 9.90 7.59 0.87
N TRP A 91 9.90 6.38 1.43
CA TRP A 91 9.11 5.31 0.82
C TRP A 91 7.68 5.83 0.84
N PRO A 92 7.03 5.96 -0.33
CA PRO A 92 5.71 6.54 -0.35
C PRO A 92 4.83 5.59 0.47
N ILE A 93 4.18 6.11 1.50
CA ILE A 93 3.20 5.38 2.30
C ILE A 93 2.16 4.71 1.39
N ALA A 94 1.94 5.28 0.21
CA ALA A 94 1.18 4.68 -0.89
C ALA A 94 1.64 3.26 -1.26
N LEU A 95 2.94 2.94 -1.29
CA LEU A 95 3.44 1.60 -1.59
C LEU A 95 3.09 0.60 -0.49
N ALA A 96 3.13 1.03 0.78
CA ALA A 96 2.69 0.22 1.91
C ALA A 96 1.17 0.00 1.87
N ILE A 97 0.38 1.03 1.55
CA ILE A 97 -1.08 0.93 1.39
C ILE A 97 -1.44 -0.03 0.23
N VAL A 98 -0.76 0.09 -0.91
CA VAL A 98 -0.97 -0.80 -2.06
C VAL A 98 -0.62 -2.24 -1.71
N ALA A 99 0.48 -2.48 -0.98
CA ALA A 99 0.84 -3.82 -0.53
C ALA A 99 -0.21 -4.43 0.42
N VAL A 100 -0.73 -3.63 1.36
CA VAL A 100 -1.78 -4.08 2.29
C VAL A 100 -3.07 -4.40 1.53
N LEU A 101 -3.49 -3.54 0.60
CA LEU A 101 -4.68 -3.79 -0.24
C LEU A 101 -4.52 -5.03 -1.11
N ALA A 102 -3.34 -5.25 -1.70
CA ALA A 102 -3.06 -6.43 -2.51
C ALA A 102 -3.19 -7.71 -1.69
N VAL A 103 -2.66 -7.74 -0.45
CA VAL A 103 -2.80 -8.89 0.45
C VAL A 103 -4.26 -9.08 0.89
N ALA A 104 -4.96 -7.99 1.22
CA ALA A 104 -6.35 -8.04 1.66
C ALA A 104 -7.30 -8.61 0.60
N VAL A 105 -7.00 -8.46 -0.69
CA VAL A 105 -7.79 -9.02 -1.80
C VAL A 105 -7.31 -10.41 -2.20
N ALA A 106 -6.00 -10.63 -2.30
CA ALA A 106 -5.45 -11.90 -2.76
C ALA A 106 -5.72 -13.05 -1.78
N LEU A 107 -5.65 -12.78 -0.47
CA LEU A 107 -5.85 -13.80 0.56
C LEU A 107 -7.27 -14.41 0.54
N PRO A 108 -8.37 -13.63 0.56
CA PRO A 108 -9.71 -14.19 0.47
C PRO A 108 -9.98 -14.85 -0.88
N VAL A 109 -9.53 -14.27 -2.01
CA VAL A 109 -9.71 -14.92 -3.33
C VAL A 109 -9.02 -16.29 -3.38
N TRP A 110 -7.82 -16.41 -2.80
CA TRP A 110 -7.10 -17.67 -2.73
C TRP A 110 -7.77 -18.69 -1.78
N LEU A 111 -8.28 -18.23 -0.64
CA LEU A 111 -9.05 -19.05 0.31
C LEU A 111 -10.37 -19.54 -0.30
N LEU A 112 -11.13 -18.67 -0.98
CA LEU A 112 -12.37 -19.04 -1.68
C LEU A 112 -12.11 -19.89 -2.93
N GLY A 113 -10.94 -19.78 -3.57
CA GLY A 113 -10.59 -20.64 -4.71
C GLY A 113 -10.24 -22.08 -4.34
N ARG A 114 -9.89 -22.34 -3.06
CA ARG A 114 -9.58 -23.70 -2.56
C ARG A 114 -10.76 -24.39 -1.90
N ALA A 115 -11.71 -23.63 -1.38
CA ALA A 115 -12.91 -24.18 -0.80
C ALA A 115 -14.01 -24.10 -1.87
N ASP A 116 -14.62 -25.22 -2.24
CA ASP A 116 -15.79 -25.34 -3.15
C ASP A 116 -17.06 -24.62 -2.61
N VAL A 117 -16.90 -23.60 -1.78
CA VAL A 117 -17.93 -22.65 -1.37
C VAL A 117 -18.16 -21.67 -2.52
N SER A 118 -18.82 -22.16 -3.56
CA SER A 118 -19.45 -21.31 -4.55
C SER A 118 -20.52 -20.45 -3.84
N PRO A 119 -20.38 -19.11 -3.83
CA PRO A 119 -21.41 -18.22 -3.29
C PRO A 119 -22.77 -18.45 -3.97
N ALA A 120 -22.77 -18.97 -5.21
CA ALA A 120 -23.97 -19.31 -5.94
C ALA A 120 -24.78 -20.42 -5.26
N ARG A 121 -24.14 -21.41 -4.62
CA ARG A 121 -24.86 -22.45 -3.85
C ARG A 121 -25.53 -21.86 -2.62
N MET A 122 -24.83 -20.97 -1.92
CA MET A 122 -25.35 -20.30 -0.72
C MET A 122 -26.55 -19.38 -1.03
N ILE A 123 -26.58 -18.79 -2.23
CA ILE A 123 -27.71 -17.99 -2.71
C ILE A 123 -28.85 -18.89 -3.19
N ALA A 124 -28.55 -20.03 -3.84
CA ALA A 124 -29.54 -20.99 -4.32
C ALA A 124 -30.39 -21.57 -3.18
N ASP A 125 -29.78 -21.90 -2.04
CA ASP A 125 -30.48 -22.44 -0.87
C ASP A 125 -31.41 -21.42 -0.18
N ARG A 126 -31.29 -20.13 -0.51
CA ARG A 126 -32.11 -19.05 0.05
C ARG A 126 -33.10 -18.44 -0.93
N LEU A 127 -33.21 -18.97 -2.16
CA LEU A 127 -34.21 -18.49 -3.10
C LEU A 127 -35.60 -18.97 -2.68
N PRO A 128 -36.55 -18.06 -2.38
CA PRO A 128 -37.91 -18.46 -2.07
C PRO A 128 -38.59 -19.06 -3.31
N GLU A 129 -39.36 -20.13 -3.15
CA GLU A 129 -40.09 -20.76 -4.26
C GLU A 129 -40.96 -19.78 -5.05
N ARG A 130 -41.51 -18.76 -4.36
CA ARG A 130 -42.29 -17.68 -5.00
C ARG A 130 -41.49 -16.90 -6.05
N MET A 131 -40.18 -16.74 -5.84
CA MET A 131 -39.29 -16.03 -6.77
C MET A 131 -38.95 -16.90 -7.98
N LEU A 132 -38.79 -18.22 -7.78
CA LEU A 132 -38.60 -19.16 -8.89
C LEU A 132 -39.84 -19.22 -9.79
N ASN A 133 -41.02 -19.25 -9.18
CA ASN A 133 -42.28 -19.29 -9.91
C ASN A 133 -42.51 -18.00 -10.73
N SER A 134 -42.21 -16.83 -10.18
CA SER A 134 -42.39 -15.56 -10.92
C SER A 134 -41.44 -15.42 -12.11
N ILE A 135 -40.21 -15.95 -12.00
CA ILE A 135 -39.26 -16.03 -13.11
C ILE A 135 -39.77 -17.00 -14.17
N GLY A 136 -40.28 -18.16 -13.77
CA GLY A 136 -40.88 -19.15 -14.68
C GLY A 136 -42.05 -18.57 -15.47
N ASP A 137 -42.99 -17.92 -14.80
CA ASP A 137 -44.17 -17.31 -15.43
C ASP A 137 -43.77 -16.21 -16.44
N SER A 138 -42.76 -15.41 -16.10
CA SER A 138 -42.23 -14.37 -16.97
C SER A 138 -41.57 -14.94 -18.23
N LEU A 139 -40.81 -16.04 -18.09
CA LEU A 139 -40.16 -16.72 -19.21
C LEU A 139 -41.18 -17.39 -20.14
N ILE A 140 -42.16 -18.10 -19.58
CA ILE A 140 -43.22 -18.75 -20.38
C ILE A 140 -44.01 -17.70 -21.15
N THR A 141 -44.38 -16.59 -20.50
CA THR A 141 -45.12 -15.49 -21.15
C THR A 141 -44.29 -14.85 -22.27
N GLY A 142 -42.99 -14.64 -22.05
CA GLY A 142 -42.07 -14.08 -23.04
C GLY A 142 -41.83 -14.99 -24.24
N MET A 143 -41.69 -16.30 -24.02
CA MET A 143 -41.41 -17.29 -25.08
C MET A 143 -42.66 -17.65 -25.88
N THR A 144 -43.82 -17.76 -25.22
CA THR A 144 -45.07 -18.17 -25.89
C THR A 144 -45.78 -17.01 -26.55
N LYS A 145 -45.40 -15.74 -26.26
CA LYS A 145 -46.14 -14.53 -26.68
C LYS A 145 -47.66 -14.66 -26.43
N GLY A 146 -48.04 -15.38 -25.37
CA GLY A 146 -49.45 -15.63 -25.01
C GLY A 146 -50.17 -16.72 -25.81
N ARG A 147 -49.48 -17.53 -26.63
CA ARG A 147 -50.09 -18.65 -27.37
C ARG A 147 -49.71 -19.98 -26.71
N LEU A 148 -50.65 -20.55 -25.96
CA LEU A 148 -50.51 -21.87 -25.34
C LEU A 148 -51.46 -22.86 -26.01
N CYS A 149 -50.96 -24.05 -26.37
CA CYS A 149 -51.79 -25.15 -26.84
C CYS A 149 -52.45 -25.82 -25.63
N ALA A 150 -53.69 -25.45 -25.33
CA ALA A 150 -54.47 -26.02 -24.23
C ALA A 150 -55.41 -27.13 -24.76
N ASP A 151 -54.87 -28.35 -24.95
CA ASP A 151 -55.67 -29.54 -25.21
C ASP A 151 -55.77 -30.41 -23.93
N PRO A 152 -56.98 -30.62 -23.35
CA PRO A 152 -57.14 -31.33 -22.09
C PRO A 152 -56.61 -32.77 -22.10
N ARG A 153 -56.68 -33.45 -23.26
CA ARG A 153 -56.17 -34.83 -23.40
C ARG A 153 -54.64 -34.84 -23.46
N GLY A 154 -54.04 -33.91 -24.20
CA GLY A 154 -52.60 -33.71 -24.27
C GLY A 154 -51.98 -33.36 -22.91
N GLU A 155 -52.60 -32.46 -22.15
CA GLU A 155 -52.09 -32.09 -20.82
C GLU A 155 -52.10 -33.25 -19.82
N ALA A 156 -53.15 -34.08 -19.86
CA ALA A 156 -53.24 -35.25 -18.97
C ALA A 156 -52.14 -36.28 -19.30
N ALA A 157 -51.89 -36.54 -20.58
CA ALA A 157 -50.83 -37.42 -21.03
C ALA A 157 -49.44 -36.87 -20.67
N LEU A 158 -49.21 -35.57 -20.87
CA LEU A 158 -47.95 -34.91 -20.52
C LEU A 158 -47.68 -34.98 -19.01
N ARG A 159 -48.69 -34.69 -18.18
CA ARG A 159 -48.56 -34.79 -16.71
C ARG A 159 -48.23 -36.21 -16.26
N ALA A 160 -48.84 -37.23 -16.87
CA ALA A 160 -48.55 -38.62 -16.56
C ALA A 160 -47.10 -38.99 -16.90
N LEU A 161 -46.57 -38.51 -18.03
CA LEU A 161 -45.17 -38.71 -18.42
C LEU A 161 -44.21 -37.99 -17.49
N VAL A 162 -44.45 -36.71 -17.20
CA VAL A 162 -43.60 -35.90 -16.31
C VAL A 162 -43.53 -36.53 -14.91
N LYS A 163 -44.67 -37.00 -14.38
CA LYS A 163 -44.71 -37.68 -13.09
C LYS A 163 -43.81 -38.92 -13.07
N ARG A 164 -43.88 -39.75 -14.13
CA ARG A 164 -43.06 -40.96 -14.22
C ARG A 164 -41.56 -40.64 -14.23
N LEU A 165 -41.15 -39.62 -14.99
CA LEU A 165 -39.74 -39.21 -15.04
C LEU A 165 -39.25 -38.60 -13.72
N ALA A 166 -40.08 -37.82 -13.03
CA ALA A 166 -39.72 -37.23 -11.75
C ALA A 166 -39.55 -38.32 -10.66
N ASP A 167 -40.42 -39.32 -10.66
CA ASP A 167 -40.33 -40.46 -9.74
C ASP A 167 -39.07 -41.31 -10.03
N ASP A 168 -38.69 -41.48 -11.30
CA ASP A 168 -37.45 -42.18 -11.70
C ASP A 168 -36.18 -41.40 -11.29
N ASP A 169 -36.13 -40.07 -11.45
CA ASP A 169 -34.95 -39.25 -11.06
C ASP A 169 -34.77 -39.20 -9.53
N ALA A 170 -35.87 -39.25 -8.77
CA ALA A 170 -35.85 -39.36 -7.31
C ALA A 170 -35.38 -40.74 -6.82
N ALA A 171 -35.59 -41.80 -7.61
CA ALA A 171 -35.10 -43.14 -7.32
C ALA A 171 -33.59 -43.29 -7.60
N ILE A 172 -33.05 -42.56 -8.58
CA ILE A 172 -31.62 -42.58 -8.93
C ILE A 172 -30.75 -41.83 -7.91
N LYS A 173 -31.32 -40.90 -7.14
CA LYS A 173 -30.61 -40.10 -6.13
C LYS A 173 -30.63 -40.68 -4.70
N ARG A 174 -31.22 -41.86 -4.49
CA ARG A 174 -31.09 -42.62 -3.23
C ARG A 174 -29.98 -43.64 -3.33
#